data_AF-A0A936GVZ0-F1
#
_entry.id   AF-A0A936GVZ0-F1
#
_cell.length_a   1.000
_cell.length_b   1.000
_cell.length_c   1.000
_cell.angle_alpha   90.00
_cell.angle_beta   90.00
_cell.angle_gamma   90.00
#
_symmetry.space_group_name_H-M   'P 1'
#
loop_
_entity.id
_entity.type
_entity.pdbx_description
1 polymer ?
#
loop_
_entity_poly.entity_id
_entity_poly.type
_entity_poly.pdbx_seq_one_letter_code
_entity_poly.pdbx_strand_id
1 'polypeptide(L)'
;MPYGRIKDRTRIDGVLNEGMGSCSTKHALLKQIADENQIEGVELILGLFKMNAKNTPQVGSVLAENGLNYIPEAHCYLRINGQRVDATKEGFDINHFTNDILTEMVINVEQIGDYKVVMHKNFLKKWLAKQSLPMTADQLWEIREKCIKKLSEV
;
A
#
# COMPACT_ATOMS: atom_id res chain seq x y z
N MET A 1 -3.72 -16.02 3.49
CA MET A 1 -3.16 -15.96 2.12
C MET A 1 -1.88 -15.12 2.12
N PRO A 2 -0.74 -15.64 1.60
CA PRO A 2 0.56 -14.95 1.56
C PRO A 2 0.56 -13.60 0.83
N TYR A 3 1.49 -12.72 1.19
CA TYR A 3 1.73 -11.46 0.50
C TYR A 3 2.57 -11.68 -0.76
N GLY A 4 2.16 -11.12 -1.90
CA GLY A 4 2.87 -11.30 -3.16
C GLY A 4 2.25 -10.56 -4.34
N ARG A 5 3.01 -10.41 -5.44
CA ARG A 5 2.50 -9.85 -6.70
C ARG A 5 2.01 -11.01 -7.57
N ILE A 6 0.72 -11.00 -7.94
CA ILE A 6 0.16 -11.90 -8.96
C ILE A 6 0.68 -11.54 -10.36
N LYS A 7 0.61 -12.48 -11.30
CA LYS A 7 1.17 -12.31 -12.66
C LYS A 7 0.52 -11.17 -13.43
N ASP A 8 -0.81 -11.11 -13.39
CA ASP A 8 -1.60 -10.09 -14.08
C ASP A 8 -2.48 -9.36 -13.06
N ARG A 9 -2.18 -8.08 -12.83
CA ARG A 9 -2.91 -7.26 -11.85
C ARG A 9 -4.24 -6.73 -12.37
N THR A 10 -4.50 -6.85 -13.66
CA THR A 10 -5.80 -6.52 -14.27
C THR A 10 -6.80 -7.65 -14.07
N ARG A 11 -6.31 -8.85 -13.72
CA ARG A 11 -7.06 -10.08 -13.48
C ARG A 11 -7.05 -10.42 -11.99
N ILE A 12 -7.90 -9.74 -11.22
CA ILE A 12 -7.88 -9.86 -9.76
C ILE A 12 -8.30 -11.25 -9.26
N ASP A 13 -8.98 -12.04 -10.09
CA ASP A 13 -9.25 -13.47 -9.88
C ASP A 13 -7.94 -14.29 -9.72
N GLY A 14 -6.83 -13.78 -10.23
CA GLY A 14 -5.48 -14.31 -10.00
C GLY A 14 -5.13 -14.44 -8.51
N VAL A 15 -5.72 -13.64 -7.62
CA VAL A 15 -5.50 -13.77 -6.17
C VAL A 15 -5.98 -15.12 -5.65
N LEU A 16 -7.11 -15.62 -6.16
CA LEU A 16 -7.65 -16.94 -5.79
C LEU A 16 -6.88 -18.06 -6.49
N ASN A 17 -6.62 -17.89 -7.79
CA ASN A 17 -5.97 -18.92 -8.61
C ASN A 17 -4.50 -19.15 -8.23
N GLU A 18 -3.77 -18.09 -7.88
CA GLU A 18 -2.35 -18.14 -7.50
C GLU A 18 -2.16 -18.27 -5.98
N GLY A 19 -3.23 -18.18 -5.19
CA GLY A 19 -3.18 -18.32 -3.74
C GLY A 19 -2.34 -17.26 -3.03
N MET A 20 -2.13 -16.09 -3.64
CA MET A 20 -1.33 -14.98 -3.09
C MET A 20 -1.84 -13.63 -3.59
N GLY A 21 -1.47 -12.55 -2.91
CA GLY A 21 -1.82 -11.21 -3.38
C GLY A 21 -1.20 -10.10 -2.56
N SER A 22 -1.25 -8.89 -3.10
CA SER A 22 -0.76 -7.68 -2.43
C SER A 22 -1.90 -7.01 -1.67
N CYS A 23 -1.61 -5.96 -0.89
CA CYS A 23 -2.66 -5.13 -0.30
C CYS A 23 -3.61 -4.58 -1.38
N SER A 24 -3.09 -4.21 -2.55
CA SER A 24 -3.90 -3.74 -3.68
C SER A 24 -4.84 -4.81 -4.22
N THR A 25 -4.31 -5.98 -4.60
CA THR A 25 -5.12 -7.00 -5.29
C THR A 25 -6.06 -7.74 -4.35
N LYS A 26 -5.68 -7.98 -3.09
CA LYS A 26 -6.56 -8.63 -2.11
C LYS A 26 -7.77 -7.77 -1.78
N HIS A 27 -7.56 -6.48 -1.49
CA HIS A 27 -8.68 -5.60 -1.14
C HIS A 27 -9.53 -5.24 -2.36
N ALA A 28 -8.94 -5.16 -3.56
CA ALA A 28 -9.71 -5.05 -4.79
C ALA A 28 -10.62 -6.27 -5.02
N LEU A 29 -10.11 -7.49 -4.79
CA LEU A 29 -10.93 -8.70 -4.88
C LEU A 29 -12.09 -8.65 -3.89
N LEU A 30 -11.83 -8.30 -2.62
CA LEU A 30 -12.87 -8.18 -1.61
C LEU A 30 -13.89 -7.09 -1.95
N LYS A 31 -13.44 -5.94 -2.48
CA LYS A 31 -14.32 -4.87 -2.95
C LYS A 31 -15.19 -5.34 -4.12
N GLN A 32 -14.61 -6.01 -5.11
CA GLN A 32 -15.36 -6.54 -6.25
C GLN A 32 -16.42 -7.55 -5.80
N ILE A 33 -16.08 -8.46 -4.88
CA ILE A 33 -17.06 -9.41 -4.31
C ILE A 33 -18.20 -8.67 -3.60
N ALA A 34 -17.89 -7.64 -2.81
CA ALA A 34 -18.91 -6.83 -2.15
C ALA A 34 -19.85 -6.16 -3.16
N ASP A 35 -19.29 -5.58 -4.23
CA ASP A 35 -20.06 -4.92 -5.28
C ASP A 35 -20.96 -5.90 -6.04
N GLU A 36 -20.43 -7.06 -6.43
CA GLU A 36 -21.18 -8.11 -7.12
C GLU A 36 -22.35 -8.66 -6.29
N ASN A 37 -22.22 -8.61 -4.96
CA ASN A 37 -23.25 -9.06 -4.02
C ASN A 37 -24.09 -7.92 -3.43
N GLN A 38 -23.97 -6.70 -3.98
CA GLN A 38 -24.72 -5.52 -3.53
C GLN A 38 -24.54 -5.22 -2.03
N ILE A 39 -23.36 -5.52 -1.48
CA ILE A 39 -23.02 -5.23 -0.09
C ILE A 39 -22.62 -3.75 0.00
N GLU A 40 -23.50 -2.95 0.58
CA GLU A 40 -23.28 -1.52 0.79
C GLU A 40 -22.25 -1.23 1.89
N GLY A 41 -21.75 0.02 1.92
CA GLY A 41 -20.87 0.50 2.97
C GLY A 41 -19.43 -0.02 2.88
N VAL A 42 -19.04 -0.67 1.78
CA VAL A 42 -17.68 -1.17 1.53
C VAL A 42 -16.96 -0.24 0.54
N GLU A 43 -15.96 0.49 1.00
CA GLU A 43 -15.13 1.38 0.18
C GLU A 43 -13.70 0.82 0.07
N LEU A 44 -13.12 0.87 -1.13
CA LEU A 44 -11.70 0.59 -1.31
C LEU A 44 -10.91 1.88 -1.14
N ILE A 45 -9.96 1.87 -0.20
CA ILE A 45 -9.20 3.04 0.19
C ILE A 45 -7.75 2.89 -0.27
N LEU A 46 -7.21 3.95 -0.84
CA LEU A 46 -5.78 4.17 -1.00
C LEU A 46 -5.31 5.13 0.10
N GLY A 47 -4.59 4.60 1.09
CA GLY A 47 -3.94 5.37 2.13
C GLY A 47 -2.48 5.63 1.80
N LEU A 48 -2.03 6.87 1.96
CA LEU A 48 -0.62 7.22 2.02
C LEU A 48 -0.24 7.40 3.48
N PHE A 49 0.80 6.73 3.93
CA PHE A 49 1.24 6.77 5.33
C PHE A 49 2.75 6.90 5.45
N LYS A 50 3.24 7.30 6.62
CA LYS A 50 4.67 7.35 6.92
C LYS A 50 5.20 5.94 7.23
N MET A 51 5.69 5.22 6.23
CA MET A 51 6.34 3.93 6.48
C MET A 51 7.69 4.15 7.16
N ASN A 52 7.85 3.58 8.36
CA ASN A 52 9.01 3.80 9.22
C ASN A 52 9.37 2.53 10.02
N ALA A 53 10.48 2.55 10.74
CA ALA A 53 10.96 1.39 11.50
C ALA A 53 10.06 0.98 12.70
N LYS A 54 9.14 1.84 13.15
CA LYS A 54 8.20 1.52 14.24
C LYS A 54 7.01 0.73 13.73
N ASN A 55 6.37 1.21 12.67
CA ASN A 55 5.18 0.54 12.10
C ASN A 55 5.53 -0.58 11.11
N THR A 56 6.72 -0.51 10.50
CA THR A 56 7.21 -1.49 9.54
C THR A 56 8.68 -1.81 9.83
N PRO A 57 8.98 -2.59 10.90
CA PRO A 57 10.36 -2.82 11.34
C PRO A 57 11.30 -3.39 10.27
N GLN A 58 10.78 -4.20 9.35
CA GLN A 58 11.52 -4.87 8.27
C GLN A 58 12.24 -3.88 7.34
N VAL A 59 11.75 -2.64 7.21
CA VAL A 59 12.33 -1.64 6.31
C VAL A 59 13.33 -0.72 7.03
N GLY A 60 13.49 -0.87 8.34
CA GLY A 60 14.27 0.06 9.16
C GLY A 60 15.72 0.21 8.70
N SER A 61 16.39 -0.88 8.33
CA SER A 61 17.78 -0.82 7.83
C SER A 61 17.87 -0.06 6.51
N VAL A 62 16.96 -0.34 5.56
CA VAL A 62 16.91 0.34 4.26
C VAL A 62 16.72 1.85 4.44
N LEU A 63 15.83 2.26 5.35
CA LEU A 63 15.61 3.67 5.63
C LEU A 63 16.83 4.33 6.28
N ALA A 64 17.44 3.68 7.29
CA ALA A 64 18.61 4.19 7.99
C ALA A 64 19.82 4.37 7.07
N GLU A 65 20.10 3.40 6.19
CA GLU A 65 21.18 3.46 5.20
C GLU A 65 21.04 4.63 4.22
N ASN A 66 19.82 5.13 4.01
CA ASN A 66 19.52 6.24 3.11
C ASN A 66 19.21 7.54 3.87
N GLY A 67 19.45 7.60 5.18
CA GLY A 67 19.23 8.80 6.00
C GLY A 67 17.76 9.21 6.15
N LEU A 68 16.82 8.27 5.99
CA LEU A 68 15.40 8.52 6.07
C LEU A 68 14.82 8.07 7.41
N ASN A 69 14.07 8.94 8.08
CA ASN A 69 13.25 8.54 9.24
C ASN A 69 11.99 7.78 8.82
N TYR A 70 11.46 8.12 7.65
CA TYR A 70 10.31 7.47 7.03
C TYR A 70 10.30 7.74 5.52
N ILE A 71 9.52 6.95 4.79
CA ILE A 71 9.18 7.20 3.39
C ILE A 71 7.65 7.12 3.24
N PRO A 72 6.99 8.06 2.53
CA PRO A 72 5.57 7.90 2.23
C PRO A 72 5.31 6.65 1.41
N GLU A 73 4.44 5.77 1.90
CA GLU A 73 4.10 4.51 1.26
C GLU A 73 2.61 4.41 0.96
N ALA A 74 2.26 3.72 -0.13
CA ALA A 74 0.91 3.60 -0.64
C ALA A 74 0.32 2.22 -0.35
N HIS A 75 -0.69 2.20 0.51
CA HIS A 75 -1.32 0.98 1.01
C HIS A 75 -2.82 0.96 0.68
N CYS A 76 -3.31 -0.19 0.24
CA CYS A 76 -4.74 -0.37 -0.01
C CYS A 76 -5.37 -1.18 1.12
N TYR A 77 -6.53 -0.76 1.58
CA TYR A 77 -7.35 -1.44 2.58
C TYR A 77 -8.83 -1.10 2.36
N LEU A 78 -9.74 -1.72 3.11
CA LEU A 78 -11.16 -1.42 3.03
C LEU A 78 -11.60 -0.47 4.15
N ARG A 79 -12.62 0.32 3.88
CA ARG A 79 -13.43 0.96 4.91
C ARG A 79 -14.83 0.39 4.84
N ILE A 80 -15.23 -0.32 5.89
CA ILE A 80 -16.53 -1.01 5.99
C ILE A 80 -17.34 -0.32 7.07
N ASN A 81 -18.43 0.34 6.68
CA ASN A 81 -19.30 1.12 7.59
C ASN A 81 -18.49 2.11 8.45
N GLY A 82 -17.52 2.79 7.83
CA GLY A 82 -16.64 3.76 8.50
C GLY A 82 -15.44 3.15 9.25
N GLN A 83 -15.36 1.83 9.40
CA GLN A 83 -14.23 1.16 10.07
C GLN A 83 -13.18 0.69 9.08
N ARG A 84 -11.90 0.94 9.37
CA ARG A 84 -10.78 0.48 8.53
C ARG A 84 -10.55 -1.02 8.76
N VAL A 85 -10.47 -1.79 7.69
CA VAL A 85 -10.27 -3.25 7.70
C VAL A 85 -9.14 -3.59 6.73
N ASP A 86 -8.15 -4.34 7.24
CA ASP A 86 -6.98 -4.75 6.47
C ASP A 86 -6.81 -6.27 6.47
N ALA A 87 -6.79 -6.85 5.27
CA ALA A 87 -6.63 -8.27 4.98
C ALA A 87 -5.32 -8.56 4.24
N THR A 88 -4.30 -7.70 4.37
CA THR A 88 -3.01 -7.86 3.66
C THR A 88 -2.28 -9.13 4.11
N LYS A 89 -2.21 -9.38 5.41
CA LYS A 89 -1.63 -10.58 6.02
C LYS A 89 -2.35 -10.91 7.32
N GLU A 90 -2.25 -12.15 7.75
CA GLU A 90 -2.82 -12.60 9.02
C GLU A 90 -2.18 -11.84 10.20
N GLY A 91 -3.00 -11.46 11.17
CA GLY A 91 -2.55 -10.73 12.37
C GLY A 91 -2.06 -9.30 12.12
N PHE A 92 -2.22 -8.74 10.91
CA PHE A 92 -1.89 -7.34 10.68
C PHE A 92 -2.99 -6.42 11.19
N ASP A 93 -2.61 -5.59 12.17
CA ASP A 93 -3.49 -4.56 12.69
C ASP A 93 -3.25 -3.23 11.95
N ILE A 94 -4.29 -2.73 11.30
CA ILE A 94 -4.29 -1.42 10.63
C ILE A 94 -4.01 -0.26 11.60
N ASN A 95 -4.28 -0.44 12.90
CA ASN A 95 -3.97 0.54 13.93
C ASN A 95 -2.46 0.80 14.06
N HIS A 96 -1.60 -0.14 13.64
CA HIS A 96 -0.15 0.02 13.68
C HIS A 96 0.37 1.23 12.88
N PHE A 97 -0.34 1.65 11.83
CA PHE A 97 0.07 2.81 11.03
C PHE A 97 -1.02 3.89 10.92
N THR A 98 -2.15 3.72 11.60
CA THR A 98 -3.28 4.68 11.51
C THR A 98 -2.88 6.10 11.95
N ASN A 99 -2.05 6.23 13.00
CA ASN A 99 -1.53 7.52 13.44
C ASN A 99 -0.49 8.14 12.48
N ASP A 100 0.02 7.35 11.54
CA ASP A 100 1.00 7.74 10.53
C ASP A 100 0.36 8.00 9.15
N ILE A 101 -0.97 7.87 9.03
CA ILE A 101 -1.68 8.17 7.79
C ILE A 101 -1.58 9.67 7.47
N LEU A 102 -1.13 9.96 6.25
CA LEU A 102 -0.98 11.30 5.71
C LEU A 102 -2.22 11.75 4.94
N THR A 103 -2.81 10.83 4.17
CA THR A 103 -4.05 11.08 3.42
C THR A 103 -4.69 9.77 3.01
N GLU A 104 -6.00 9.81 2.82
CA GLU A 104 -6.81 8.70 2.34
C GLU A 104 -7.65 9.16 1.16
N MET A 105 -7.90 8.26 0.23
CA MET A 105 -8.82 8.51 -0.87
C MET A 105 -9.54 7.23 -1.25
N VAL A 106 -10.83 7.36 -1.56
CA VAL A 106 -11.62 6.28 -2.13
C VAL A 106 -11.14 6.08 -3.57
N ILE A 107 -10.88 4.82 -3.93
CA ILE A 107 -10.50 4.42 -5.29
C ILE A 107 -11.40 3.29 -5.77
N ASN A 108 -11.50 3.13 -7.09
CA ASN A 108 -12.17 2.00 -7.71
C ASN A 108 -11.20 0.82 -7.89
N VAL A 109 -11.76 -0.36 -8.17
CA VAL A 109 -11.00 -1.60 -8.40
C VAL A 109 -9.98 -1.43 -9.53
N GLU A 110 -10.35 -0.75 -10.61
CA GLU A 110 -9.50 -0.52 -11.79
C GLU A 110 -8.32 0.42 -11.48
N GLN A 111 -8.40 1.18 -10.39
CA GLN A 111 -7.42 2.19 -10.02
C GLN A 111 -6.25 1.66 -9.17
N ILE A 112 -6.24 0.37 -8.81
CA ILE A 112 -5.16 -0.22 -8.00
C ILE A 112 -3.81 -0.34 -8.73
N GLY A 113 -3.82 -0.26 -10.07
CA GLY A 113 -2.65 -0.38 -10.94
C GLY A 113 -1.97 0.96 -11.22
N ASP A 114 -1.95 1.36 -12.49
CA ASP A 114 -1.20 2.54 -12.96
C ASP A 114 -1.62 3.83 -12.27
N TYR A 115 -2.93 4.01 -12.04
CA TYR A 115 -3.46 5.16 -11.32
C TYR A 115 -2.78 5.32 -9.95
N LYS A 116 -2.75 4.25 -9.15
CA LYS A 116 -2.07 4.22 -7.84
C LYS A 116 -0.58 4.57 -7.98
N VAL A 117 0.11 4.00 -8.96
CA VAL A 117 1.55 4.23 -9.17
C VAL A 117 1.84 5.69 -9.49
N VAL A 118 1.08 6.29 -10.40
CA VAL A 118 1.21 7.71 -10.77
C VAL A 118 0.92 8.61 -9.56
N MET A 119 -0.15 8.33 -8.83
CA MET A 119 -0.52 9.07 -7.62
C MET A 119 0.58 9.01 -6.56
N HIS A 120 1.14 7.83 -6.29
CA HIS A 120 2.21 7.65 -5.31
C HIS A 120 3.49 8.38 -5.71
N LYS A 121 3.92 8.25 -6.97
CA LYS A 121 5.10 8.98 -7.49
C LYS A 121 4.91 10.50 -7.39
N ASN A 122 3.72 11.01 -7.72
CA ASN A 122 3.42 12.44 -7.61
C ASN A 122 3.45 12.91 -6.15
N PHE A 123 2.94 12.10 -5.22
CA PHE A 123 3.02 12.42 -3.80
C PHE A 123 4.47 12.44 -3.29
N LEU A 124 5.27 11.43 -3.65
CA LEU A 124 6.68 11.36 -3.28
C LEU A 124 7.48 12.56 -3.79
N LYS A 125 7.25 13.01 -5.02
CA LYS A 125 7.85 14.24 -5.57
C LYS A 125 7.52 15.47 -4.72
N LYS A 126 6.24 15.65 -4.37
CA LYS A 126 5.79 16.76 -3.52
C LYS A 126 6.36 16.68 -2.10
N TRP A 127 6.45 15.48 -1.54
CA TRP A 127 7.04 15.26 -0.23
C TRP A 127 8.54 15.56 -0.22
N LEU A 128 9.28 15.04 -1.21
CA LEU A 128 10.72 15.25 -1.36
C LEU A 128 11.08 16.73 -1.45
N ALA A 129 10.33 17.51 -2.23
CA ALA A 129 10.51 18.95 -2.33
C ALA A 129 10.37 19.70 -0.99
N LYS A 130 9.67 19.11 0.00
CA LYS A 130 9.51 19.66 1.35
C LYS A 130 10.58 19.20 2.34
N GLN A 131 11.29 18.10 2.05
CA GLN A 131 12.28 17.52 2.97
C GLN A 131 13.70 18.05 2.76
N SER A 132 13.95 18.79 1.66
CA SER A 132 15.28 19.31 1.31
C SER A 132 16.40 18.25 1.31
N LEU A 133 16.05 17.00 0.95
CA LEU A 133 17.00 15.90 0.89
C LEU A 133 17.82 15.96 -0.41
N PRO A 134 19.13 15.63 -0.38
CA PRO A 134 19.99 15.64 -1.56
C PRO A 134 19.80 14.37 -2.42
N MET A 135 18.56 14.05 -2.80
CA MET A 135 18.22 12.91 -3.64
C MET A 135 17.15 13.27 -4.68
N THR A 136 17.09 12.50 -5.76
CA THR A 136 16.08 12.65 -6.81
C THR A 136 14.82 11.83 -6.50
N ALA A 137 13.74 12.14 -7.21
CA ALA A 137 12.50 11.37 -7.09
C ALA A 137 12.66 9.90 -7.52
N ASP A 138 13.55 9.62 -8.48
CA ASP A 138 13.83 8.27 -8.95
C ASP A 138 14.64 7.49 -7.91
N GLN A 139 15.65 8.10 -7.30
CA GLN A 139 16.38 7.51 -6.17
C GLN A 139 15.44 7.20 -5.00
N LEU A 140 14.52 8.11 -4.68
CA LEU A 140 13.52 7.89 -3.64
C LEU A 140 12.58 6.72 -3.98
N TRP A 141 12.19 6.59 -5.25
CA TRP A 141 11.38 5.46 -5.72
C TRP A 141 12.14 4.13 -5.64
N GLU A 142 13.43 4.11 -5.95
CA GLU A 142 14.29 2.93 -5.80
C GLU A 142 14.42 2.50 -4.33
N ILE A 143 14.60 3.46 -3.42
CA ILE A 143 14.62 3.20 -1.97
C ILE A 143 13.28 2.58 -1.53
N ARG A 144 12.16 3.10 -2.05
CA ARG A 144 10.83 2.52 -1.82
C ARG A 144 10.76 1.08 -2.31
N GLU A 145 11.18 0.77 -3.54
CA GLU A 145 11.16 -0.60 -4.06
C GLU A 145 12.04 -1.55 -3.22
N LYS A 146 13.18 -1.08 -2.71
CA LYS A 146 14.01 -1.85 -1.76
C LYS A 146 13.25 -2.17 -0.47
N CYS A 147 12.50 -1.21 0.07
CA CYS A 147 11.64 -1.43 1.23
C CYS A 147 10.57 -2.49 0.93
N ILE A 148 9.87 -2.39 -0.21
CA ILE A 148 8.84 -3.38 -0.59
C ILE A 148 9.44 -4.77 -0.80
N LYS A 149 10.64 -4.86 -1.39
CA LYS A 149 11.34 -6.14 -1.54
C LYS A 149 11.59 -6.79 -0.18
N LYS A 150 12.02 -6.02 0.83
CA LYS A 150 12.19 -6.53 2.20
C LYS A 150 10.90 -7.06 2.83
N LEU A 151 9.75 -6.50 2.49
CA LEU A 151 8.45 -6.99 2.98
C LEU A 151 8.01 -8.30 2.33
N SER A 152 8.53 -8.63 1.16
CA SER A 152 8.23 -9.89 0.46
C SER A 152 9.15 -11.04 0.87
N GLU A 153 10.18 -10.78 1.69
CA GLU A 153 11.13 -11.79 2.18
C GLU A 153 10.66 -12.46 3.50
N VAL A 154 9.53 -12.02 4.06
CA VAL A 154 9.00 -12.40 5.37
C VAL A 154 7.58 -12.94 5.23
#